data_AF-A0A2H5NNQ7-F1
#
_entry.id   AF-A0A2H5NNQ7-F1
#
_cell.length_a   1.000
_cell.length_b   1.000
_cell.length_c   1.000
_cell.angle_alpha   90.00
_cell.angle_beta   90.00
_cell.angle_gamma   90.00
#
_symmetry.space_group_name_H-M   'P 1'
#
loop_
_entity.id
_entity.type
_entity.pdbx_description
1 polymer ?
#
loop_
_entity_poly.entity_id
_entity_poly.type
_entity_poly.pdbx_seq_one_letter_code
_entity_poly.pdbx_strand_id
1 'polypeptide(L)'
;MASDFAMTIPAELESSLRLKTVHHFVTQRPWLDLYGINVRPVAPFGSVSRKPYVDTALIHRCLPDELLFEVFARMSPYDLGKASCVCRKWKYTIRNPVFWRNACLKAWQLSGVVENYKILQSRYEGSWRKMWLLRPRIRIDGLYVSRNTYIRAGVAEWKITNPVHIVCYYRYMRFFPSGRFIYKNSSQKIKDVAKIMNFRAAKADCVFTGHYTLSEDKVEAAVLYPGLRPTVLRIRLRLRGTTAGANNRMDLLSLVTSGMNDNEVNGHDEDILGVVEGWQDDETHNPDVPAVSHKRGLTPFVFVPFEEVETSVLNLPVEKMDYYVPG
;
A
#
# COMPACT_ATOMS: atom_id res chain seq x y z
N MET A 1 33.05 73.32 -40.64
CA MET A 1 32.97 72.74 -42.00
C MET A 1 32.21 71.42 -41.88
N ALA A 2 31.20 71.27 -42.73
CA ALA A 2 30.14 70.27 -42.64
C ALA A 2 30.62 68.83 -42.88
N SER A 3 29.84 67.88 -42.37
CA SER A 3 29.53 66.66 -43.12
C SER A 3 28.12 66.18 -42.74
N ASP A 4 27.16 66.50 -43.60
CA ASP A 4 25.89 65.80 -43.74
C ASP A 4 26.17 64.38 -44.24
N PHE A 5 25.69 63.37 -43.52
CA PHE A 5 25.41 62.04 -44.08
C PHE A 5 24.13 61.51 -43.45
N ALA A 6 22.99 61.90 -44.03
CA ALA A 6 21.73 61.22 -43.81
C ALA A 6 21.74 59.91 -44.60
N MET A 7 21.86 58.77 -43.91
CA MET A 7 21.68 57.46 -44.54
C MET A 7 20.19 57.21 -44.75
N THR A 8 19.74 57.28 -46.00
CA THR A 8 18.42 56.80 -46.44
C THR A 8 18.34 55.29 -46.30
N ILE A 9 17.45 54.83 -45.42
CA ILE A 9 17.17 53.41 -45.19
C ILE A 9 16.47 52.83 -46.45
N PRO A 10 16.89 51.66 -46.98
CA PRO A 10 16.28 51.05 -48.16
C PRO A 10 14.80 50.67 -47.92
N ALA A 11 13.96 50.87 -48.93
CA ALA A 11 12.50 50.62 -48.87
C ALA A 11 12.12 49.17 -48.51
N GLU A 12 13.02 48.20 -48.72
CA GLU A 12 12.86 46.81 -48.29
C GLU A 12 12.88 46.64 -46.76
N LEU A 13 13.51 47.56 -46.02
CA LEU A 13 13.51 47.52 -44.56
C LEU A 13 12.18 48.03 -43.98
N GLU A 14 11.51 48.98 -44.65
CA GLU A 14 10.18 49.46 -44.24
C GLU A 14 9.09 48.40 -44.44
N SER A 15 9.16 47.60 -45.51
CA SER A 15 8.22 46.49 -45.73
C SER A 15 8.40 45.38 -44.68
N SER A 16 9.63 45.12 -44.23
CA SER A 16 9.92 44.20 -43.12
C SER A 16 9.40 44.69 -41.76
N LEU A 17 9.37 46.02 -41.54
CA LEU A 17 8.83 46.65 -40.33
C LEU A 17 7.30 46.62 -40.30
N ARG A 18 6.63 46.73 -41.46
CA ARG A 18 5.17 46.60 -41.55
C ARG A 18 4.67 45.17 -41.32
N LEU A 19 5.50 44.15 -41.52
CA LEU A 19 5.17 42.76 -41.18
C LEU A 19 5.20 42.47 -39.66
N LYS A 20 5.73 43.39 -38.83
CA LYS A 20 5.70 43.25 -37.35
C LYS A 20 4.32 43.47 -36.74
N THR A 21 3.33 43.90 -37.51
CA THR A 21 1.93 44.04 -37.05
C THR A 21 1.03 42.87 -37.48
N VAL A 22 1.61 41.73 -37.87
CA VAL A 22 0.86 40.48 -37.78
C VAL A 22 0.90 40.10 -36.30
N HIS A 23 -0.20 40.35 -35.59
CA HIS A 23 -0.48 39.70 -34.31
C HIS A 23 -0.49 38.19 -34.56
N HIS A 24 0.69 37.59 -34.49
CA HIS A 24 0.81 36.16 -34.34
C HIS A 24 0.05 35.89 -33.05
N PHE A 25 -0.96 35.03 -33.14
CA PHE A 25 -1.57 34.44 -31.97
C PHE A 25 -0.50 33.62 -31.26
N VAL A 26 0.38 34.30 -30.52
CA VAL A 26 1.29 33.67 -29.58
C VAL A 26 0.38 33.16 -28.50
N THR A 27 0.05 31.88 -28.58
CA THR A 27 -0.59 31.18 -27.47
C THR A 27 0.28 31.47 -26.25
N GLN A 28 -0.22 32.21 -25.26
CA GLN A 28 0.48 32.41 -24.00
C GLN A 28 0.71 31.04 -23.39
N ARG A 29 1.92 30.51 -23.62
CA ARG A 29 2.32 29.21 -23.12
C ARG A 29 3.15 29.53 -21.88
N PRO A 30 2.67 29.18 -20.67
CA PRO A 30 3.27 29.63 -19.41
C PRO A 30 4.76 29.27 -19.26
N TRP A 31 5.26 28.29 -20.03
CA TRP A 31 6.67 27.91 -20.01
C TRP A 31 7.58 28.78 -20.87
N LEU A 32 7.04 29.50 -21.87
CA LEU A 32 7.82 30.48 -22.64
C LEU A 32 8.20 31.67 -21.75
N ASP A 33 7.35 32.03 -20.80
CA ASP A 33 7.63 33.06 -19.79
C ASP A 33 8.75 32.65 -18.82
N LEU A 34 9.12 31.37 -18.77
CA LEU A 34 10.22 30.85 -17.95
C LEU A 34 11.56 30.81 -18.71
N TYR A 35 11.57 31.04 -20.04
CA TYR A 35 12.82 31.08 -20.81
C TYR A 35 13.65 32.31 -20.42
N GLY A 36 14.91 32.09 -20.04
CA GLY A 36 15.80 33.15 -19.58
C GLY A 36 15.58 33.58 -18.13
N ILE A 37 14.51 33.12 -17.46
CA ILE A 37 14.34 33.30 -16.01
C ILE A 37 15.19 32.26 -15.30
N ASN A 38 16.33 32.72 -14.78
CA ASN A 38 17.20 31.88 -13.96
C ASN A 38 16.53 31.70 -12.57
N VAL A 39 15.72 30.65 -12.44
CA VAL A 39 15.07 30.30 -11.17
C VAL A 39 16.16 29.92 -10.17
N ARG A 40 16.51 30.86 -9.29
CA ARG A 40 17.50 30.60 -8.24
C ARG A 40 17.00 29.41 -7.41
N PRO A 41 17.78 28.32 -7.26
CA PRO A 41 17.36 27.22 -6.40
C PRO A 41 17.11 27.80 -5.00
N VAL A 42 15.89 27.64 -4.49
CA VAL A 42 15.56 28.03 -3.10
C VAL A 42 16.61 27.37 -2.22
N ALA A 43 17.35 28.22 -1.50
CA ALA A 43 18.54 27.80 -0.77
C ALA A 43 18.18 26.63 0.17
N PRO A 44 19.07 25.64 0.33
CA PRO A 44 18.83 24.55 1.27
C PRO A 44 18.57 25.13 2.66
N PHE A 45 17.69 24.46 3.41
CA PHE A 45 17.44 24.76 4.81
C PHE A 45 18.81 24.79 5.53
N GLY A 46 19.21 25.96 6.04
CA GLY A 46 20.56 26.18 6.58
C GLY A 46 21.55 26.89 5.65
N SER A 47 21.12 27.65 4.64
CA SER A 47 22.03 28.57 3.96
C SER A 47 22.56 29.60 4.95
N VAL A 48 23.89 29.63 5.14
CA VAL A 48 24.67 30.64 5.89
C VAL A 48 24.63 32.02 5.18
N SER A 49 23.54 32.31 4.47
CA SER A 49 23.28 33.61 3.90
C SER A 49 23.13 34.61 5.04
N ARG A 50 23.85 35.74 4.97
CA ARG A 50 23.79 36.84 5.93
C ARG A 50 22.40 37.49 6.08
N LYS A 51 21.37 37.00 5.39
CA LYS A 51 19.99 37.45 5.54
C LYS A 51 19.25 36.55 6.54
N PRO A 52 18.49 37.12 7.50
CA PRO A 52 17.63 36.32 8.35
C PRO A 52 16.66 35.53 7.47
N TYR A 53 16.80 34.21 7.47
CA TYR A 53 15.86 33.32 6.81
C TYR A 53 14.56 33.35 7.61
N VAL A 54 13.61 34.15 7.16
CA VAL A 54 12.25 34.16 7.73
C VAL A 54 11.46 33.10 7.01
N ASP A 55 11.17 31.99 7.69
CA ASP A 55 10.31 30.94 7.16
C ASP A 55 8.95 31.55 6.77
N THR A 56 8.44 31.27 5.57
CA THR A 56 7.19 31.87 5.09
C THR A 56 5.95 31.20 5.68
N ALA A 57 6.06 29.92 6.07
CA ALA A 57 4.92 29.17 6.55
C ALA A 57 4.59 29.53 8.01
N LEU A 58 3.32 29.89 8.27
CA LEU A 58 2.84 30.23 9.61
C LEU A 58 3.16 29.13 10.63
N ILE A 59 2.95 27.87 10.25
CA ILE A 59 3.23 26.72 11.12
C ILE A 59 4.70 26.67 11.58
N HIS A 60 5.65 27.05 10.72
CA HIS A 60 7.08 27.04 11.09
C HIS A 60 7.48 28.26 11.95
N ARG A 61 6.68 29.32 11.95
CA ARG A 61 6.87 30.48 12.83
C ARG A 61 6.27 30.24 14.21
N CYS A 62 5.11 29.58 14.24
CA CYS A 62 4.37 29.32 15.47
C CYS A 62 4.86 28.07 16.22
N LEU A 63 5.42 27.09 15.50
CA LEU A 63 5.87 25.83 16.09
C LEU A 63 7.41 25.73 16.03
N PRO A 64 8.09 25.69 17.19
CA PRO A 64 9.52 25.37 17.27
C PRO A 64 9.85 24.02 16.61
N ASP A 65 11.08 23.90 16.13
CA ASP A 65 11.53 22.70 15.40
C ASP A 65 11.54 21.45 16.28
N GLU A 66 11.75 21.60 17.59
CA GLU A 66 11.69 20.51 18.58
C GLU A 66 10.27 19.97 18.72
N LEU A 67 9.26 20.84 18.75
CA LEU A 67 7.86 20.41 18.82
C LEU A 67 7.42 19.77 17.50
N LEU A 68 7.88 20.29 16.36
CA LEU A 68 7.64 19.66 15.07
C LEU A 68 8.29 18.26 15.00
N PHE A 69 9.49 18.11 15.56
CA PHE A 69 10.17 16.83 15.67
C PHE A 69 9.38 15.84 16.54
N GLU A 70 8.87 16.28 17.68
CA GLU A 70 8.03 15.48 18.59
C GLU A 70 6.70 15.06 17.95
N VAL A 71 6.11 15.91 17.11
CA VAL A 71 4.93 15.54 16.30
C VAL A 71 5.30 14.42 15.33
N PHE A 72 6.37 14.58 14.54
CA PHE A 72 6.84 13.55 13.61
C PHE A 72 7.21 12.24 14.31
N ALA A 73 7.79 12.29 15.51
CA ALA A 73 8.14 11.11 16.29
C ALA A 73 6.90 10.25 16.68
N ARG A 74 5.71 10.86 16.78
CA ARG A 74 4.44 10.20 17.11
C ARG A 74 3.66 9.74 15.88
N MET A 75 3.99 10.23 14.69
CA MET A 75 3.30 9.89 13.44
C MET A 75 3.61 8.47 12.98
N SER A 76 2.70 7.88 12.19
CA SER A 76 2.97 6.62 11.53
C SER A 76 4.05 6.80 10.44
N PRO A 77 4.82 5.75 10.10
CA PRO A 77 5.83 5.86 9.05
C PRO A 77 5.25 6.21 7.66
N TYR A 78 3.98 5.90 7.42
CA TYR A 78 3.29 6.25 6.18
C TYR A 78 2.88 7.72 6.16
N ASP A 79 2.43 8.25 7.30
CA ASP A 79 2.12 9.68 7.42
C ASP A 79 3.39 10.53 7.42
N LEU A 80 4.52 10.02 7.91
CA LEU A 80 5.83 10.61 7.68
C LEU A 80 6.18 10.66 6.18
N GLY A 81 5.83 9.61 5.43
CA GLY A 81 5.92 9.61 3.97
C GLY A 81 5.09 10.74 3.34
N LYS A 82 3.81 10.87 3.71
CA LYS A 82 2.91 11.94 3.26
C LYS A 82 3.43 13.33 3.66
N ALA A 83 3.87 13.50 4.90
CA ALA A 83 4.44 14.73 5.43
C ALA A 83 5.70 15.16 4.68
N SER A 84 6.54 14.21 4.24
CA SER A 84 7.73 14.50 3.43
C SER A 84 7.42 15.11 2.05
N CYS A 85 6.16 15.02 1.60
CA CYS A 85 5.69 15.62 0.35
C CYS A 85 5.11 17.04 0.53
N VAL A 86 4.93 17.53 1.76
CA VAL A 86 4.28 18.82 2.03
C VAL A 86 5.22 19.99 1.70
N CYS A 87 6.44 19.98 2.24
CA CYS A 87 7.42 21.03 1.99
C CYS A 87 8.86 20.52 2.12
N ARG A 88 9.83 21.32 1.64
CA ARG A 88 11.26 20.98 1.72
C ARG A 88 11.74 20.81 3.16
N LYS A 89 11.33 21.68 4.09
CA LYS A 89 11.71 21.60 5.51
C LYS A 89 11.33 20.22 6.08
N TRP A 90 10.07 19.83 5.93
CA TRP A 90 9.57 18.53 6.41
C TRP A 90 10.28 17.36 5.73
N LYS A 91 10.50 17.44 4.41
CA LYS A 91 11.26 16.43 3.67
C LYS A 91 12.66 16.21 4.24
N TYR A 92 13.37 17.27 4.63
CA TYR A 92 14.71 17.18 5.22
C TYR A 92 14.67 16.73 6.68
N THR A 93 13.74 17.26 7.50
CA THR A 93 13.58 16.86 8.89
C THR A 93 13.29 15.36 9.00
N ILE A 94 12.38 14.83 8.18
CA ILE A 94 11.96 13.42 8.19
C ILE A 94 13.07 12.46 7.69
N ARG A 95 14.12 12.97 7.03
CA ARG A 95 15.31 12.16 6.71
C ARG A 95 16.13 11.79 7.94
N ASN A 96 15.85 12.39 9.10
CA ASN A 96 16.51 12.01 10.35
C ASN A 96 16.32 10.50 10.61
N PRO A 97 17.40 9.73 10.83
CA PRO A 97 17.33 8.28 11.00
C PRO A 97 16.53 7.82 12.22
N VAL A 98 16.33 8.66 13.24
CA VAL A 98 15.62 8.31 14.48
C VAL A 98 14.18 7.87 14.19
N PHE A 99 13.49 8.57 13.29
CA PHE A 99 12.11 8.23 12.92
C PHE A 99 12.01 6.82 12.31
N TRP A 100 12.95 6.50 11.42
CA TRP A 100 12.99 5.21 10.72
C TRP A 100 13.49 4.08 11.64
N ARG A 101 14.40 4.37 12.57
CA ARG A 101 14.83 3.39 13.58
C ARG A 101 13.65 2.88 14.41
N ASN A 102 12.85 3.80 14.94
CA ASN A 102 11.68 3.43 15.75
C ASN A 102 10.65 2.64 14.94
N ALA A 103 10.43 3.04 13.68
CA ALA A 103 9.57 2.30 12.75
C ALA A 103 10.07 0.87 12.53
N CYS A 104 11.36 0.70 12.21
CA CYS A 104 11.97 -0.60 11.96
C CYS A 104 11.89 -1.52 13.19
N LEU A 105 12.25 -1.03 14.38
CA LEU A 105 12.21 -1.83 15.60
C LEU A 105 10.79 -2.28 15.97
N LYS A 106 9.77 -1.47 15.67
CA LYS A 106 8.37 -1.85 15.84
C LYS A 106 7.91 -2.87 14.79
N ALA A 107 8.27 -2.69 13.52
CA ALA A 107 7.82 -3.58 12.45
C ALA A 107 8.44 -4.98 12.51
N TRP A 108 9.70 -5.08 12.94
CA TRP A 108 10.43 -6.36 13.04
C TRP A 108 10.75 -6.73 14.49
N GLN A 109 9.81 -6.46 15.40
CA GLN A 109 9.97 -6.75 16.83
C GLN A 109 10.26 -8.24 17.10
N LEU A 110 9.65 -9.15 16.33
CA LEU A 110 9.82 -10.60 16.46
C LEU A 110 11.26 -11.07 16.22
N SER A 111 12.02 -10.41 15.35
CA SER A 111 13.44 -10.74 15.13
C SER A 111 14.34 -10.33 16.30
N GLY A 112 13.86 -9.45 17.18
CA GLY A 112 14.64 -8.89 18.28
C GLY A 112 15.58 -7.76 17.87
N VAL A 113 16.01 -6.97 18.85
CA VAL A 113 16.79 -5.74 18.63
C VAL A 113 18.17 -6.05 18.04
N VAL A 114 18.90 -7.00 18.62
CA VAL A 114 20.28 -7.34 18.23
C VAL A 114 20.35 -7.81 16.78
N GLU A 115 19.44 -8.71 16.39
CA GLU A 115 19.40 -9.24 15.03
C GLU A 115 19.05 -8.16 13.99
N ASN A 116 18.12 -7.27 14.34
CA ASN A 116 17.80 -6.12 13.49
C ASN A 116 19.01 -5.21 13.25
N TYR A 117 19.89 -5.00 14.24
CA TYR A 117 21.13 -4.24 14.04
C TYR A 117 22.14 -4.98 13.15
N LYS A 118 22.27 -6.30 13.29
CA LYS A 118 23.13 -7.10 12.39
C LYS A 118 22.65 -7.02 10.94
N ILE A 119 21.35 -7.20 10.71
CA ILE A 119 20.72 -7.09 9.39
C ILE A 119 20.90 -5.68 8.82
N LEU A 120 20.70 -4.65 9.63
CA LEU A 120 20.89 -3.25 9.25
C LEU A 120 22.32 -3.00 8.71
N GLN A 121 23.34 -3.48 9.42
CA GLN A 121 24.73 -3.27 9.00
C GLN A 121 25.08 -4.11 7.77
N SER A 122 24.71 -5.38 7.77
CA SER A 122 25.08 -6.33 6.70
C SER A 122 24.36 -6.09 5.36
N ARG A 123 23.05 -5.77 5.36
CA ARG A 123 22.23 -5.66 4.13
C ARG A 123 21.86 -4.24 3.75
N TYR A 124 21.96 -3.28 4.68
CA TYR A 124 21.42 -1.92 4.47
C TYR A 124 22.42 -0.80 4.80
N GLU A 125 23.72 -1.09 4.88
CA GLU A 125 24.80 -0.09 5.06
C GLU A 125 24.56 0.84 6.26
N GLY A 126 23.96 0.33 7.35
CA GLY A 126 23.67 1.13 8.53
C GLY A 126 22.48 2.10 8.39
N SER A 127 21.77 2.11 7.25
CA SER A 127 20.69 3.07 6.99
C SER A 127 19.31 2.53 7.34
N TRP A 128 18.74 3.03 8.44
CA TRP A 128 17.38 2.66 8.90
C TRP A 128 16.31 2.96 7.85
N ARG A 129 16.43 4.08 7.14
CA ARG A 129 15.50 4.45 6.08
C ARG A 129 15.58 3.49 4.90
N LYS A 130 16.79 3.07 4.50
CA LYS A 130 17.00 2.09 3.43
C LYS A 130 16.37 0.75 3.82
N MET A 131 16.61 0.30 5.04
CA MET A 131 15.97 -0.89 5.60
C MET A 131 14.44 -0.80 5.59
N TRP A 132 13.85 0.32 6.02
CA TRP A 132 12.39 0.50 5.99
C TRP A 132 11.78 0.39 4.59
N LEU A 133 12.48 0.92 3.58
CA LEU A 133 11.99 0.93 2.20
C LEU A 133 12.17 -0.41 1.49
N LEU A 134 13.23 -1.15 1.79
CA LEU A 134 13.61 -2.35 1.04
C LEU A 134 13.28 -3.66 1.75
N ARG A 135 13.23 -3.69 3.09
CA ARG A 135 12.90 -4.90 3.83
C ARG A 135 11.39 -5.17 3.75
N PRO A 136 10.96 -6.37 3.31
CA PRO A 136 9.54 -6.72 3.29
C PRO A 136 8.94 -6.70 4.71
N ARG A 137 7.70 -6.22 4.81
CA ARG A 137 6.93 -6.21 6.06
C ARG A 137 5.44 -6.27 5.79
N ILE A 138 4.71 -6.98 6.63
CA ILE A 138 3.25 -6.99 6.60
C ILE A 138 2.73 -5.74 7.30
N ARG A 139 1.71 -5.12 6.73
CA ARG A 139 1.01 -3.98 7.32
C ARG A 139 -0.07 -4.46 8.27
N ILE A 140 -0.15 -3.82 9.45
CA ILE A 140 -1.08 -4.15 10.54
C ILE A 140 -2.11 -3.04 10.78
N ASP A 141 -1.95 -1.91 10.09
CA ASP A 141 -2.73 -0.68 10.20
C ASP A 141 -3.96 -0.64 9.28
N GLY A 142 -4.45 -1.81 8.85
CA GLY A 142 -5.55 -1.91 7.90
C GLY A 142 -5.91 -3.35 7.54
N LEU A 143 -6.55 -3.50 6.39
CA LEU A 143 -7.03 -4.79 5.87
C LEU A 143 -6.42 -5.08 4.50
N TYR A 144 -6.06 -6.33 4.28
CA TYR A 144 -5.77 -6.85 2.95
C TYR A 144 -7.06 -7.40 2.36
N VAL A 145 -7.42 -6.92 1.16
CA VAL A 145 -8.70 -7.23 0.52
C VAL A 145 -8.48 -7.73 -0.90
N SER A 146 -9.02 -8.91 -1.19
CA SER A 146 -9.06 -9.51 -2.52
C SER A 146 -10.50 -9.51 -3.02
N ARG A 147 -10.80 -8.70 -4.04
CA ARG A 147 -12.13 -8.60 -4.66
C ARG A 147 -12.20 -9.58 -5.83
N ASN A 148 -13.13 -10.52 -5.76
CA ASN A 148 -13.31 -11.56 -6.74
C ASN A 148 -14.72 -11.48 -7.34
N THR A 149 -14.79 -11.44 -8.67
CA THR A 149 -16.05 -11.51 -9.41
C THR A 149 -16.09 -12.78 -10.24
N TYR A 150 -17.26 -13.41 -10.32
CA TYR A 150 -17.50 -14.54 -11.21
C TYR A 150 -18.92 -14.51 -11.75
N ILE A 151 -19.09 -15.19 -12.87
CA ILE A 151 -20.38 -15.29 -13.56
C ILE A 151 -21.08 -16.57 -13.10
N ARG A 152 -22.32 -16.45 -12.63
CA ARG A 152 -23.21 -17.56 -12.27
C ARG A 152 -24.42 -17.58 -13.21
N ALA A 153 -24.71 -18.73 -13.82
CA ALA A 153 -25.95 -18.89 -14.58
C ALA A 153 -27.16 -18.79 -13.64
N GLY A 154 -28.15 -17.99 -14.03
CA GLY A 154 -29.44 -17.90 -13.37
C GLY A 154 -30.36 -19.05 -13.76
N VAL A 155 -31.52 -19.13 -13.10
CA VAL A 155 -32.56 -20.12 -13.45
C VAL A 155 -33.28 -19.63 -14.70
N ALA A 156 -33.18 -20.39 -15.79
CA ALA A 156 -33.91 -20.08 -17.02
C ALA A 156 -35.34 -20.63 -16.93
N GLU A 157 -36.33 -19.76 -16.69
CA GLU A 157 -37.75 -20.14 -16.67
C GLU A 157 -38.32 -20.35 -18.09
N TRP A 158 -37.75 -19.71 -19.11
CA TRP A 158 -38.20 -19.80 -20.51
C TRP A 158 -37.00 -19.86 -21.48
N LYS A 159 -37.14 -20.59 -22.61
CA LYS A 159 -36.09 -20.85 -23.61
C LYS A 159 -35.57 -19.62 -24.39
N ILE A 160 -36.04 -18.41 -24.07
CA ILE A 160 -35.80 -17.20 -24.86
C ILE A 160 -34.53 -16.46 -24.39
N THR A 161 -34.17 -16.52 -23.11
CA THR A 161 -32.97 -15.85 -22.58
C THR A 161 -32.33 -16.66 -21.45
N ASN A 162 -31.01 -16.79 -21.46
CA ASN A 162 -30.23 -17.36 -20.35
C ASN A 162 -29.83 -16.24 -19.38
N PRO A 163 -30.48 -16.08 -18.21
CA PRO A 163 -30.11 -15.07 -17.25
C PRO A 163 -28.74 -15.36 -16.64
N VAL A 164 -27.98 -14.32 -16.36
CA VAL A 164 -26.63 -14.41 -15.81
C VAL A 164 -26.47 -13.42 -14.66
N HIS A 165 -25.88 -13.86 -13.55
CA HIS A 165 -25.58 -13.04 -12.39
C HIS A 165 -24.07 -12.86 -12.25
N ILE A 166 -23.63 -11.61 -12.11
CA ILE A 166 -22.25 -11.30 -11.71
C ILE A 166 -22.21 -11.31 -10.19
N VAL A 167 -21.56 -12.31 -9.61
CA VAL A 167 -21.42 -12.45 -8.17
C VAL A 167 -20.09 -11.84 -7.75
N CYS A 168 -20.12 -10.90 -6.82
CA CYS A 168 -18.93 -10.30 -6.21
C CYS A 168 -18.81 -10.76 -4.77
N TYR A 169 -17.61 -11.23 -4.42
CA TYR A 169 -17.24 -11.54 -3.05
C TYR A 169 -15.82 -11.06 -2.77
N TYR A 170 -15.50 -10.98 -1.48
CA TYR A 170 -14.25 -10.46 -0.99
C TYR A 170 -13.63 -11.45 -0.01
N ARG A 171 -12.32 -11.57 -0.07
CA ARG A 171 -11.52 -12.21 0.99
C ARG A 171 -10.80 -11.11 1.75
N TYR A 172 -10.98 -11.13 3.06
CA TYR A 172 -10.41 -10.16 3.99
C TYR A 172 -9.38 -10.85 4.88
N MET A 173 -8.22 -10.22 5.02
CA MET A 173 -7.18 -10.61 5.96
C MET A 173 -6.76 -9.42 6.81
N ARG A 174 -6.60 -9.64 8.12
CA ARG A 174 -5.98 -8.68 9.03
C ARG A 174 -4.91 -9.39 9.84
N PHE A 175 -3.71 -8.83 9.82
CA PHE A 175 -2.54 -9.36 10.53
C PHE A 175 -2.33 -8.61 11.84
N PHE A 176 -1.78 -9.30 12.85
CA PHE A 176 -1.46 -8.75 14.16
C PHE A 176 0.03 -8.98 14.48
N PRO A 177 0.67 -8.08 15.27
CA PRO A 177 2.08 -8.21 15.64
C PRO A 177 2.49 -9.53 16.29
N SER A 178 1.54 -10.27 16.87
CA SER A 178 1.77 -11.54 17.54
C SER A 178 2.02 -12.72 16.59
N GLY A 179 1.93 -12.53 15.26
CA GLY A 179 1.92 -13.64 14.30
C GLY A 179 0.54 -14.28 14.10
N ARG A 180 -0.50 -13.71 14.73
CA ARG A 180 -1.89 -14.12 14.52
C ARG A 180 -2.51 -13.31 13.39
N PHE A 181 -3.42 -13.89 12.64
CA PHE A 181 -4.25 -13.16 11.68
C PHE A 181 -5.70 -13.63 11.75
N ILE A 182 -6.58 -12.82 11.18
CA ILE A 182 -7.99 -13.19 10.99
C ILE A 182 -8.33 -13.17 9.51
N TYR A 183 -9.19 -14.09 9.12
CA TYR A 183 -9.64 -14.33 7.76
C TYR A 183 -11.16 -14.37 7.69
N LYS A 184 -11.72 -13.73 6.66
CA LYS A 184 -13.15 -13.79 6.36
C LYS A 184 -13.39 -13.78 4.85
N ASN A 185 -14.25 -14.67 4.39
CA ASN A 185 -14.84 -14.62 3.06
C ASN A 185 -16.26 -14.05 3.16
N SER A 186 -16.60 -13.01 2.39
CA SER A 186 -17.90 -12.35 2.47
C SER A 186 -18.26 -11.57 1.20
N SER A 187 -19.56 -11.44 0.93
CA SER A 187 -20.09 -10.52 -0.08
C SER A 187 -20.25 -9.08 0.42
N GLN A 188 -20.09 -8.85 1.72
CA GLN A 188 -20.21 -7.52 2.32
C GLN A 188 -19.02 -6.63 1.96
N LYS A 189 -19.27 -5.31 1.93
CA LYS A 189 -18.28 -4.29 1.58
C LYS A 189 -17.27 -4.08 2.71
N ILE A 190 -16.10 -3.54 2.38
CA ILE A 190 -15.01 -3.37 3.34
C ILE A 190 -15.41 -2.48 4.53
N LYS A 191 -16.21 -1.43 4.31
CA LYS A 191 -16.69 -0.54 5.39
C LYS A 191 -17.52 -1.24 6.46
N ASP A 192 -18.25 -2.29 6.10
CA ASP A 192 -19.08 -3.05 7.03
C ASP A 192 -18.25 -4.13 7.71
N VAL A 193 -17.41 -4.82 6.94
CA VAL A 193 -16.55 -5.90 7.43
C VAL A 193 -15.44 -5.38 8.36
N ALA A 194 -14.93 -4.18 8.16
CA ALA A 194 -13.89 -3.61 9.02
C ALA A 194 -14.33 -3.47 10.49
N LYS A 195 -15.63 -3.31 10.74
CA LYS A 195 -16.20 -3.18 12.10
C LYS A 195 -16.11 -4.49 12.89
N ILE A 196 -16.18 -5.63 12.20
CA ILE A 196 -16.16 -6.97 12.80
C ILE A 196 -14.78 -7.63 12.73
N MET A 197 -13.90 -7.19 11.83
CA MET A 197 -12.53 -7.72 11.68
C MET A 197 -11.59 -7.21 12.79
N ASN A 198 -11.94 -7.43 14.06
CA ASN A 198 -11.18 -7.02 15.24
C ASN A 198 -10.62 -8.22 16.01
N PHE A 199 -9.66 -7.98 16.93
CA PHE A 199 -9.04 -9.04 17.73
C PHE A 199 -10.05 -9.85 18.56
N ARG A 200 -11.18 -9.24 18.92
CA ARG A 200 -12.30 -9.83 19.68
C ARG A 200 -13.46 -10.29 18.78
N ALA A 201 -13.23 -10.47 17.49
CA ALA A 201 -14.27 -10.90 16.56
C ALA A 201 -14.95 -12.18 17.08
N ALA A 202 -16.28 -12.21 17.09
CA ALA A 202 -17.02 -13.35 17.57
C ALA A 202 -17.03 -14.46 16.51
N LYS A 203 -17.08 -15.74 16.93
CA LYS A 203 -17.28 -16.87 16.00
C LYS A 203 -18.58 -16.71 15.19
N ALA A 204 -19.59 -16.03 15.76
CA ALA A 204 -20.86 -15.71 15.09
C ALA A 204 -20.70 -14.83 13.84
N ASP A 205 -19.63 -14.05 13.74
CA ASP A 205 -19.37 -13.17 12.60
C ASP A 205 -18.74 -13.91 11.41
N CYS A 206 -18.57 -15.24 11.47
CA CYS A 206 -17.84 -16.05 10.49
C CYS A 206 -16.44 -15.47 10.20
N VAL A 207 -15.77 -14.99 11.24
CA VAL A 207 -14.36 -14.56 11.22
C VAL A 207 -13.55 -15.68 11.82
N PHE A 208 -12.55 -16.16 11.08
CA PHE A 208 -11.71 -17.27 11.49
C PHE A 208 -10.33 -16.77 11.85
N THR A 209 -9.77 -17.30 12.94
CA THR A 209 -8.45 -16.92 13.42
C THR A 209 -7.44 -17.97 12.97
N GLY A 210 -6.23 -17.53 12.69
CA GLY A 210 -5.13 -18.39 12.28
C GLY A 210 -3.78 -17.77 12.61
N HIS A 211 -2.72 -18.46 12.23
CA HIS A 211 -1.34 -18.02 12.43
C HIS A 211 -0.66 -17.80 11.08
N TYR A 212 0.29 -16.87 11.05
CA TYR A 212 1.08 -16.57 9.87
C TYR A 212 2.56 -16.42 10.22
N THR A 213 3.40 -16.75 9.25
CA THR A 213 4.83 -16.45 9.26
C THR A 213 5.19 -15.64 8.02
N LEU A 214 6.23 -14.81 8.14
CA LEU A 214 6.81 -14.06 7.02
C LEU A 214 8.26 -14.48 6.88
N SER A 215 8.58 -15.13 5.76
CA SER A 215 9.94 -15.49 5.38
C SER A 215 10.32 -14.74 4.10
N GLU A 216 11.27 -13.82 4.22
CA GLU A 216 11.64 -12.88 3.15
C GLU A 216 10.43 -12.10 2.60
N ASP A 217 9.91 -12.47 1.43
CA ASP A 217 8.72 -11.90 0.79
C ASP A 217 7.51 -12.87 0.77
N LYS A 218 7.64 -14.07 1.34
CA LYS A 218 6.59 -15.10 1.35
C LYS A 218 5.86 -15.09 2.68
N VAL A 219 4.53 -15.03 2.61
CA VAL A 219 3.65 -15.19 3.77
C VAL A 219 3.05 -16.58 3.70
N GLU A 220 3.23 -17.36 4.75
CA GLU A 220 2.53 -18.62 4.93
C GLU A 220 1.53 -18.45 6.07
N ALA A 221 0.30 -18.90 5.84
CA ALA A 221 -0.77 -18.69 6.78
C ALA A 221 -1.73 -19.88 6.79
N ALA A 222 -2.22 -20.24 7.97
CA ALA A 222 -3.12 -21.37 8.16
C ALA A 222 -4.31 -20.99 9.05
N VAL A 223 -5.51 -21.42 8.67
CA VAL A 223 -6.78 -21.17 9.38
C VAL A 223 -7.52 -22.48 9.54
N LEU A 224 -7.99 -22.76 10.76
CA LEU A 224 -8.84 -23.91 11.04
C LEU A 224 -10.33 -23.52 10.93
N TYR A 225 -11.08 -24.27 10.12
CA TYR A 225 -12.54 -24.24 10.11
C TYR A 225 -13.07 -25.33 11.06
N PRO A 226 -13.68 -24.93 12.19
CA PRO A 226 -14.27 -25.89 13.12
C PRO A 226 -15.59 -26.44 12.55
N GLY A 227 -15.91 -27.69 12.87
CA GLY A 227 -17.15 -28.34 12.46
C GLY A 227 -17.08 -29.86 12.64
N LEU A 228 -18.08 -30.57 12.11
CA LEU A 228 -18.11 -32.05 12.12
C LEU A 228 -16.96 -32.69 11.35
N ARG A 229 -16.35 -31.94 10.43
CA ARG A 229 -15.16 -32.34 9.68
C ARG A 229 -14.18 -31.16 9.67
N PRO A 230 -13.25 -31.08 10.63
CA PRO A 230 -12.29 -30.01 10.70
C PRO A 230 -11.51 -29.89 9.38
N THR A 231 -11.48 -28.68 8.85
CA THR A 231 -10.82 -28.38 7.56
C THR A 231 -9.83 -27.24 7.77
N VAL A 232 -8.60 -27.43 7.34
CA VAL A 232 -7.59 -26.38 7.38
C VAL A 232 -7.52 -25.70 6.03
N LEU A 233 -7.49 -24.38 6.04
CA LEU A 233 -7.14 -23.54 4.90
C LEU A 233 -5.70 -23.08 5.02
N ARG A 234 -4.87 -23.55 4.10
CA ARG A 234 -3.48 -23.13 3.93
C ARG A 234 -3.40 -22.12 2.80
N ILE A 235 -2.72 -21.01 3.08
CA ILE A 235 -2.62 -19.86 2.18
C ILE A 235 -1.15 -19.50 2.07
N ARG A 236 -0.60 -19.53 0.86
CA ARG A 236 0.72 -18.96 0.56
C ARG A 236 0.55 -17.70 -0.27
N LEU A 237 1.14 -16.62 0.19
CA LEU A 237 1.11 -15.32 -0.46
C LEU A 237 2.52 -14.81 -0.74
N ARG A 238 2.66 -13.95 -1.73
CA ARG A 238 3.87 -13.17 -1.97
C ARG A 238 3.61 -11.69 -1.72
N LEU A 239 4.32 -11.11 -0.76
CA LEU A 239 4.25 -9.70 -0.46
C LEU A 239 4.95 -8.88 -1.55
N ARG A 240 4.26 -7.85 -2.04
CA ARG A 240 4.73 -6.92 -3.06
C ARG A 240 4.35 -5.49 -2.67
N GLY A 241 5.00 -4.51 -3.29
CA GLY A 241 4.65 -3.10 -3.16
C GLY A 241 4.46 -2.46 -4.53
N THR A 242 3.52 -1.53 -4.64
CA THR A 242 3.38 -0.67 -5.83
C THR A 242 4.56 0.30 -5.97
N THR A 243 5.17 0.66 -4.85
CA THR A 243 6.38 1.48 -4.77
C THR A 243 7.29 0.93 -3.66
N ALA A 244 8.56 1.36 -3.67
CA ALA A 244 9.52 0.95 -2.65
C ALA A 244 8.99 1.27 -1.24
N GLY A 245 8.91 0.24 -0.40
CA GLY A 245 8.43 0.35 0.96
C GLY A 245 6.90 0.43 1.10
N ALA A 246 6.11 0.28 0.04
CA ALA A 246 4.65 0.31 0.17
C ALA A 246 4.08 -0.94 0.84
N ASN A 247 4.59 -2.13 0.46
CA ASN A 247 4.15 -3.45 0.97
C ASN A 247 2.62 -3.61 1.03
N ASN A 248 1.95 -3.10 0.00
CA ASN A 248 0.50 -2.92 -0.08
C ASN A 248 -0.18 -3.91 -1.03
N ARG A 249 0.53 -4.94 -1.48
CA ARG A 249 0.03 -6.01 -2.36
C ARG A 249 0.43 -7.37 -1.81
N MET A 250 -0.46 -8.34 -1.92
CA MET A 250 -0.12 -9.74 -1.69
C MET A 250 -0.68 -10.59 -2.84
N ASP A 251 0.21 -11.19 -3.62
CA ASP A 251 -0.17 -12.07 -4.71
C ASP A 251 -0.43 -13.47 -4.14
N LEU A 252 -1.58 -14.06 -4.49
CA LEU A 252 -1.95 -15.38 -3.97
C LEU A 252 -1.22 -16.47 -4.76
N LEU A 253 -0.27 -17.16 -4.10
CA LEU A 253 0.54 -18.22 -4.71
C LEU A 253 -0.17 -19.56 -4.66
N SER A 254 -0.69 -19.94 -3.49
CA SER A 254 -1.49 -21.15 -3.32
C SER A 254 -2.60 -20.96 -2.29
N LEU A 255 -3.71 -21.64 -2.53
CA LEU A 255 -4.87 -21.68 -1.66
C LEU A 255 -5.36 -23.12 -1.61
N VAL A 256 -5.15 -23.80 -0.49
CA VAL A 256 -5.41 -25.22 -0.34
C VAL A 256 -6.30 -25.46 0.87
N THR A 257 -7.36 -26.25 0.70
CA THR A 257 -8.16 -26.76 1.81
C THR A 257 -7.91 -28.24 2.00
N SER A 258 -7.56 -28.68 3.20
CA SER A 258 -7.28 -30.08 3.53
C SER A 258 -8.00 -30.50 4.80
N GLY A 259 -8.30 -31.80 4.91
CA GLY A 259 -8.91 -32.38 6.09
C GLY A 259 -7.92 -32.53 7.24
N MET A 260 -8.40 -32.31 8.46
CA MET A 260 -7.64 -32.48 9.69
C MET A 260 -8.33 -33.47 10.63
N ASN A 261 -7.55 -34.23 11.40
CA ASN A 261 -8.11 -35.19 12.36
C ASN A 261 -8.55 -34.51 13.64
N ASP A 262 -9.64 -35.00 14.24
CA ASP A 262 -10.20 -34.45 15.48
C ASP A 262 -9.20 -34.49 16.66
N ASN A 263 -8.29 -35.46 16.67
CA ASN A 263 -7.23 -35.58 17.69
C ASN A 263 -6.18 -34.45 17.60
N GLU A 264 -5.95 -33.90 16.40
CA GLU A 264 -4.99 -32.81 16.18
C GLU A 264 -5.59 -31.43 16.49
N VAL A 265 -6.93 -31.34 16.54
CA VAL A 265 -7.68 -30.10 16.81
C VAL A 265 -7.72 -29.76 18.30
N ASN A 266 -7.84 -30.76 19.18
CA ASN A 266 -8.09 -30.54 20.61
C ASN A 266 -6.90 -30.00 21.42
N GLY A 267 -5.69 -29.92 20.84
CA GLY A 267 -4.48 -29.43 21.53
C GLY A 267 -4.00 -28.03 21.14
N HIS A 268 -4.40 -27.49 19.96
CA HIS A 268 -3.57 -26.49 19.26
C HIS A 268 -4.33 -25.40 18.48
N ASP A 269 -5.44 -24.88 19.02
CA ASP A 269 -6.10 -23.68 18.44
C ASP A 269 -5.09 -22.50 18.29
N GLU A 270 -4.00 -22.50 19.07
CA GLU A 270 -2.93 -21.50 19.03
C GLU A 270 -1.73 -21.81 18.12
N ASP A 271 -1.55 -23.03 17.59
CA ASP A 271 -0.39 -23.37 16.74
C ASP A 271 -0.75 -24.24 15.52
N ILE A 272 -1.88 -23.94 14.89
CA ILE A 272 -2.29 -24.62 13.66
C ILE A 272 -1.23 -24.53 12.54
N LEU A 273 -0.41 -23.48 12.55
CA LEU A 273 0.62 -23.28 11.53
C LEU A 273 1.79 -24.24 11.71
N GLY A 274 2.25 -24.49 12.94
CA GLY A 274 3.27 -25.50 13.22
C GLY A 274 2.79 -26.91 12.89
N VAL A 275 1.49 -27.21 13.12
CA VAL A 275 0.92 -28.52 12.79
C VAL A 275 0.96 -28.81 11.28
N VAL A 276 0.69 -27.79 10.46
CA VAL A 276 0.70 -27.94 8.99
C VAL A 276 2.03 -27.60 8.35
N GLU A 277 3.06 -27.33 9.14
CA GLU A 277 4.41 -27.07 8.65
C GLU A 277 4.95 -28.33 7.96
N GLY A 278 5.42 -28.18 6.73
CA GLY A 278 5.92 -29.31 5.93
C GLY A 278 4.86 -30.11 5.17
N TRP A 279 3.55 -29.85 5.39
CA TRP A 279 2.50 -30.55 4.64
C TRP A 279 2.58 -30.23 3.14
N GLN A 280 2.45 -31.26 2.31
CA GLN A 280 2.35 -31.10 0.86
C GLN A 280 0.98 -30.55 0.45
N ASP A 281 0.86 -29.94 -0.73
CA ASP A 281 -0.39 -29.31 -1.17
C ASP A 281 -1.53 -30.32 -1.43
N ASP A 282 -1.18 -31.59 -1.66
CA ASP A 282 -2.08 -32.73 -1.87
C ASP A 282 -2.34 -33.56 -0.60
N GLU A 283 -1.72 -33.19 0.52
CA GLU A 283 -1.81 -33.92 1.78
C GLU A 283 -3.12 -33.62 2.54
N THR A 284 -3.75 -34.69 3.04
CA THR A 284 -4.91 -34.62 3.94
C THR A 284 -4.76 -35.65 5.05
N HIS A 285 -5.10 -35.26 6.27
CA HIS A 285 -5.07 -36.15 7.43
C HIS A 285 -6.44 -36.73 7.74
N ASN A 286 -7.51 -36.25 7.08
CA ASN A 286 -8.84 -36.83 7.17
C ASN A 286 -9.23 -37.44 5.80
N PRO A 287 -9.42 -38.77 5.71
CA PRO A 287 -9.72 -39.44 4.44
C PRO A 287 -11.07 -39.02 3.83
N ASP A 288 -12.00 -38.51 4.64
CA ASP A 288 -13.31 -38.04 4.17
C ASP A 288 -13.27 -36.61 3.59
N VAL A 289 -12.16 -35.90 3.74
CA VAL A 289 -11.97 -34.51 3.28
C VAL A 289 -10.69 -34.44 2.45
N PRO A 290 -10.75 -34.55 1.11
CA PRO A 290 -9.55 -34.50 0.27
C PRO A 290 -8.89 -33.13 0.30
N ALA A 291 -7.58 -33.10 0.04
CA ALA A 291 -6.88 -31.86 -0.23
C ALA A 291 -7.35 -31.27 -1.58
N VAL A 292 -7.80 -30.01 -1.56
CA VAL A 292 -8.30 -29.31 -2.73
C VAL A 292 -7.52 -28.02 -2.93
N SER A 293 -6.81 -27.96 -4.06
CA SER A 293 -6.15 -26.73 -4.54
C SER A 293 -7.13 -25.86 -5.34
N HIS A 294 -7.35 -24.64 -4.86
CA HIS A 294 -8.30 -23.71 -5.46
C HIS A 294 -7.64 -22.93 -6.59
N LYS A 295 -8.17 -23.08 -7.82
CA LYS A 295 -7.66 -22.36 -9.02
C LYS A 295 -8.43 -21.06 -9.33
N ARG A 296 -9.51 -20.78 -8.61
CA ARG A 296 -10.41 -19.64 -8.86
C ARG A 296 -10.38 -18.62 -7.73
N GLY A 297 -10.67 -17.37 -8.11
CA GLY A 297 -10.66 -16.25 -7.17
C GLY A 297 -9.25 -15.94 -6.67
N LEU A 298 -8.23 -16.09 -7.51
CA LEU A 298 -6.83 -15.86 -7.12
C LEU A 298 -6.40 -14.40 -7.26
N THR A 299 -7.34 -13.46 -7.19
CA THR A 299 -7.01 -12.03 -7.34
C THR A 299 -6.10 -11.57 -6.18
N PRO A 300 -5.01 -10.84 -6.48
CA PRO A 300 -4.14 -10.29 -5.45
C PRO A 300 -4.89 -9.48 -4.40
N PHE A 301 -4.44 -9.57 -3.15
CA PHE A 301 -4.93 -8.72 -2.09
C PHE A 301 -4.32 -7.33 -2.18
N VAL A 302 -5.17 -6.32 -2.01
CA VAL A 302 -4.79 -4.92 -1.90
C VAL A 302 -4.95 -4.46 -0.47
N PHE A 303 -3.93 -3.79 0.05
CA PHE A 303 -4.00 -3.20 1.38
C PHE A 303 -4.83 -1.91 1.38
N VAL A 304 -5.76 -1.81 2.33
CA VAL A 304 -6.56 -0.62 2.61
C VAL A 304 -6.35 -0.21 4.07
N PRO A 305 -5.74 0.96 4.35
CA PRO A 305 -5.60 1.50 5.70
C PRO A 305 -6.96 1.73 6.34
N PHE A 306 -7.07 1.61 7.68
CA PHE A 306 -8.34 1.83 8.38
C PHE A 306 -8.93 3.22 8.14
N GLU A 307 -8.10 4.24 7.98
CA GLU A 307 -8.50 5.62 7.67
C GLU A 307 -9.20 5.76 6.31
N GLU A 308 -8.92 4.86 5.37
CA GLU A 308 -9.41 4.90 3.99
C GLU A 308 -10.52 3.86 3.73
N VAL A 309 -10.94 3.10 4.75
CA VAL A 309 -11.93 2.04 4.61
C VAL A 309 -13.28 2.56 4.10
N GLU A 310 -13.74 3.72 4.58
CA GLU A 310 -15.03 4.30 4.18
C GLU A 310 -15.01 4.82 2.75
N THR A 311 -13.88 5.41 2.33
CA THR A 311 -13.71 6.04 1.02
C THR A 311 -13.14 5.11 -0.05
N SER A 312 -12.79 3.88 0.32
CA SER A 312 -12.18 2.90 -0.59
C SER A 312 -13.07 2.61 -1.80
N VAL A 313 -12.46 2.58 -2.99
CA VAL A 313 -13.10 2.16 -4.25
C VAL A 313 -13.63 0.73 -4.19
N LEU A 314 -13.12 -0.10 -3.28
CA LEU A 314 -13.60 -1.46 -3.08
C LEU A 314 -15.04 -1.52 -2.55
N ASN A 315 -15.57 -0.40 -2.02
CA ASN A 315 -16.98 -0.26 -1.64
C ASN A 315 -17.92 -0.02 -2.84
N LEU A 316 -17.38 0.25 -4.03
CA LEU A 316 -18.20 0.42 -5.24
C LEU A 316 -18.90 -0.89 -5.58
N PRO A 317 -20.21 -0.85 -5.88
CA PRO A 317 -20.95 -2.05 -6.23
C PRO A 317 -20.57 -2.52 -7.64
N VAL A 318 -21.07 -3.70 -8.04
CA VAL A 318 -20.65 -4.36 -9.30
C VAL A 318 -21.05 -3.54 -10.52
N GLU A 319 -22.15 -2.79 -10.46
CA GLU A 319 -22.62 -1.96 -11.59
C GLU A 319 -21.68 -0.79 -11.88
N LYS A 320 -20.86 -0.39 -10.91
CA LYS A 320 -19.85 0.68 -11.06
C LYS A 320 -18.44 0.15 -11.25
N MET A 321 -18.16 -1.08 -10.83
CA MET A 321 -16.85 -1.71 -10.92
C MET A 321 -17.04 -3.24 -10.98
N ASP A 322 -17.19 -3.78 -12.18
CA ASP A 322 -17.36 -5.20 -12.44
C ASP A 322 -16.03 -5.98 -12.34
N TYR A 323 -14.92 -5.32 -12.65
CA TYR A 323 -13.57 -5.85 -12.52
C TYR A 323 -12.66 -4.89 -11.77
N TYR A 324 -11.77 -5.43 -10.94
CA TYR A 324 -10.80 -4.65 -10.18
C TYR A 324 -9.38 -5.10 -10.55
N VAL A 325 -8.57 -4.17 -11.03
CA VAL A 325 -7.15 -4.40 -11.33
C VAL A 325 -6.34 -4.03 -10.09
N PRO A 326 -5.77 -5.01 -9.36
CA PRO A 326 -5.04 -4.71 -8.13
C PRO A 326 -3.72 -3.97 -8.40
N GLY A 327 -3.15 -4.05 -9.60
CA GLY A 327 -1.88 -3.39 -9.97
C GLY A 327 -0.65 -4.07 -9.39
#